data_AF-A0A0B7NG04-F1
#
_entry.id   AF-A0A0B7NG04-F1
#
_cell.length_a   1.000
_cell.length_b   1.000
_cell.length_c   1.000
_cell.angle_alpha   90.00
_cell.angle_beta   90.00
_cell.angle_gamma   90.00
#
_symmetry.space_group_name_H-M   'P 1'
#
loop_
_entity.id
_entity.type
_entity.pdbx_description
1 polymer ?
#
loop_
_entity_poly.entity_id
_entity_poly.type
_entity_poly.pdbx_seq_one_letter_code
_entity_poly.pdbx_strand_id
1 'polypeptide(L)'
;MNSLKQYTSSDDEVDADDQLDEKSAIKRIVSNNNINESVPKMPKLPSFFDQQKAEQSKKDHQGRVRSVPHQHNSWATYVYCKVDLSSEVQKLLPHLKEAELLPEHHISLSRPVYLQKHQLNSFKAAVRASLRNSSRFYISFAQVSQLTNDEKTRSFLTLEIGHGYNQLFEFMTCVDKVMKRYHKPTFYQPPRFHASIAWSLKESTIESINIPPKLTEEIAKDVFNIDKVYIKMGHILEIVLLE
;
A
#
# COMPACT_ATOMS: atom_id res chain seq x y z
N MET A 1 -10.43 -6.05 -51.16
CA MET A 1 -11.45 -7.06 -51.52
C MET A 1 -11.73 -7.89 -50.28
N ASN A 2 -13.02 -7.95 -49.91
CA ASN A 2 -13.77 -8.77 -48.94
C ASN A 2 -13.01 -9.95 -48.29
N SER A 3 -13.26 -10.34 -47.03
CA SER A 3 -14.60 -10.51 -46.47
C SER A 3 -14.58 -10.65 -44.95
N LEU A 4 -15.44 -9.90 -44.26
CA LEU A 4 -16.01 -10.30 -42.97
C LEU A 4 -16.77 -11.62 -43.15
N LYS A 5 -16.80 -12.46 -42.11
CA LYS A 5 -17.88 -13.42 -41.91
C LYS A 5 -18.57 -13.10 -40.59
N GLN A 6 -19.83 -12.68 -40.71
CA GLN A 6 -20.83 -12.68 -39.64
C GLN A 6 -21.29 -14.13 -39.42
N TYR A 7 -21.59 -14.49 -38.17
CA TYR A 7 -22.48 -15.60 -37.88
C TYR A 7 -23.53 -15.14 -36.87
N THR A 8 -24.72 -15.67 -37.10
CA THR A 8 -26.04 -15.18 -36.74
C THR A 8 -26.47 -15.64 -35.36
N SER A 9 -27.33 -14.83 -34.77
CA SER A 9 -28.18 -15.12 -33.61
C SER A 9 -29.10 -16.33 -33.87
N SER A 10 -29.33 -17.12 -32.83
CA SER A 10 -30.54 -17.93 -32.65
C SER A 10 -30.90 -17.88 -31.18
N ASP A 11 -32.01 -17.21 -30.89
CA ASP A 11 -32.75 -17.30 -29.64
C ASP A 11 -33.38 -18.69 -29.49
N ASP A 12 -33.56 -19.14 -28.25
CA ASP A 12 -34.77 -19.85 -27.79
C ASP A 12 -34.74 -19.91 -26.25
N GLU A 13 -35.66 -19.16 -25.64
CA GLU A 13 -36.03 -19.28 -24.22
C GLU A 13 -37.07 -20.41 -24.05
N VAL A 14 -36.92 -21.24 -23.01
CA VAL A 14 -38.04 -21.91 -22.34
C VAL A 14 -37.76 -22.08 -20.84
N ASP A 15 -38.79 -21.73 -20.07
CA ASP A 15 -38.91 -21.68 -18.61
C ASP A 15 -39.24 -23.04 -17.94
N ALA A 16 -39.08 -23.03 -16.60
CA ALA A 16 -39.84 -23.75 -15.56
C ALA A 16 -39.36 -25.11 -14.98
N ASP A 17 -38.97 -25.02 -13.69
CA ASP A 17 -39.21 -25.87 -12.50
C ASP A 17 -39.67 -27.34 -12.65
N ASP A 18 -38.98 -28.25 -11.94
CA ASP A 18 -39.60 -29.02 -10.84
C ASP A 18 -38.57 -29.72 -9.91
N GLN A 19 -38.91 -29.81 -8.62
CA GLN A 19 -38.12 -30.48 -7.56
C GLN A 19 -38.55 -31.96 -7.37
N LEU A 20 -37.63 -32.81 -6.89
CA LEU A 20 -37.77 -33.83 -5.82
C LEU A 20 -36.99 -35.16 -6.07
N ASP A 21 -35.96 -35.33 -5.25
CA ASP A 21 -35.59 -36.47 -4.37
C ASP A 21 -35.55 -37.98 -4.79
N GLU A 22 -34.51 -38.60 -4.22
CA GLU A 22 -34.28 -40.01 -3.81
C GLU A 22 -33.64 -41.07 -4.75
N LYS A 23 -32.38 -41.37 -4.41
CA LYS A 23 -31.75 -42.69 -4.17
C LYS A 23 -31.97 -43.82 -5.19
N SER A 24 -30.89 -44.21 -5.86
CA SER A 24 -30.45 -45.62 -5.87
C SER A 24 -29.05 -45.77 -6.48
N ALA A 25 -28.19 -46.45 -5.73
CA ALA A 25 -26.84 -46.81 -6.14
C ALA A 25 -26.87 -47.88 -7.23
N ILE A 26 -26.18 -47.63 -8.36
CA ILE A 26 -25.83 -48.68 -9.32
C ILE A 26 -24.32 -48.65 -9.53
N LYS A 27 -23.65 -49.61 -8.87
CA LYS A 27 -22.26 -50.00 -9.10
C LYS A 27 -22.12 -50.44 -10.56
N ARG A 28 -21.40 -49.67 -11.39
CA ARG A 28 -20.85 -50.19 -12.64
C ARG A 28 -19.46 -50.76 -12.38
N ILE A 29 -19.42 -52.09 -12.39
CA ILE A 29 -18.24 -52.92 -12.52
C ILE A 29 -17.58 -52.54 -13.85
N VAL A 30 -16.36 -51.99 -13.80
CA VAL A 30 -15.50 -51.85 -14.98
C VAL A 30 -14.39 -52.86 -14.85
N SER A 31 -14.46 -53.87 -15.70
CA SER A 31 -13.49 -54.95 -15.86
C SER A 31 -12.12 -54.38 -16.24
N ASN A 32 -11.09 -54.84 -15.54
CA ASN A 32 -9.70 -54.68 -15.92
C ASN A 32 -9.48 -55.21 -17.34
N ASN A 33 -9.06 -54.33 -18.25
CA ASN A 33 -8.24 -54.72 -19.40
C ASN A 33 -7.12 -53.71 -19.57
N ASN A 34 -5.89 -54.23 -19.47
CA ASN A 34 -4.63 -53.54 -19.67
C ASN A 34 -4.58 -52.87 -21.05
N ILE A 35 -4.41 -51.55 -21.08
CA ILE A 35 -3.79 -50.84 -22.20
C ILE A 35 -2.74 -49.92 -21.59
N ASN A 36 -1.48 -50.35 -21.67
CA ASN A 36 -0.31 -49.53 -21.41
C ASN A 36 -0.15 -48.55 -22.57
N GLU A 37 -0.70 -47.34 -22.43
CA GLU A 37 -0.29 -46.20 -23.26
C GLU A 37 0.07 -45.02 -22.36
N SER A 38 1.36 -44.66 -22.42
CA SER A 38 1.92 -43.49 -21.76
C SER A 38 1.30 -42.22 -22.34
N VAL A 39 0.56 -41.48 -21.51
CA VAL A 39 0.07 -40.14 -21.86
C VAL A 39 1.29 -39.28 -22.25
N PRO A 40 1.33 -38.69 -23.47
CA PRO A 40 2.44 -37.83 -23.85
C PRO A 40 2.45 -36.58 -22.97
N LYS A 41 3.56 -36.39 -22.24
CA LYS A 41 3.78 -35.18 -21.44
C LYS A 41 3.77 -33.97 -22.38
N MET A 42 2.96 -32.95 -22.03
CA MET A 42 2.92 -31.70 -22.77
C MET A 42 4.33 -31.13 -22.97
N PRO A 43 4.65 -30.58 -24.16
CA PRO A 43 5.93 -29.95 -24.41
C PRO A 43 6.14 -28.79 -23.43
N LYS A 44 7.35 -28.67 -22.90
CA LYS A 44 7.73 -27.54 -22.07
C LYS A 44 7.64 -26.25 -22.91
N LEU A 45 7.17 -25.19 -22.28
CA LEU A 45 7.04 -23.88 -22.93
C LEU A 45 8.41 -23.46 -23.52
N PRO A 46 8.48 -22.97 -24.76
CA PRO A 46 9.73 -22.50 -25.36
C PRO A 46 10.36 -21.41 -24.50
N SER A 47 11.69 -21.45 -24.33
CA SER A 47 12.46 -20.51 -23.50
C SER A 47 12.35 -19.04 -23.94
N PHE A 48 11.80 -18.76 -25.13
CA PHE A 48 11.43 -17.40 -25.53
C PHE A 48 10.35 -16.77 -24.63
N PHE A 49 9.48 -17.57 -24.03
CA PHE A 49 8.45 -17.08 -23.10
C PHE A 49 8.98 -16.80 -21.69
N ASP A 50 10.23 -17.17 -21.39
CA ASP A 50 10.88 -16.77 -20.15
C ASP A 50 11.19 -15.28 -20.25
N GLN A 51 10.27 -14.45 -19.76
CA GLN A 51 10.55 -13.04 -19.52
C GLN A 51 11.84 -12.96 -18.71
N GLN A 52 12.86 -12.35 -19.28
CA GLN A 52 14.11 -12.05 -18.59
C GLN A 52 13.75 -11.31 -17.29
N LYS A 53 13.80 -12.03 -16.17
CA LYS A 53 13.81 -11.38 -14.86
C LYS A 53 15.09 -10.59 -14.83
N ALA A 54 14.98 -9.28 -15.02
CA ALA A 54 16.05 -8.37 -14.66
C ALA A 54 16.46 -8.72 -13.22
N GLU A 55 17.69 -9.17 -13.02
CA GLU A 55 18.27 -9.38 -11.70
C GLU A 55 18.40 -8.00 -11.04
N GLN A 56 17.34 -7.60 -10.35
CA GLN A 56 17.34 -6.36 -9.57
C GLN A 56 18.19 -6.60 -8.34
N SER A 57 19.32 -5.88 -8.26
CA SER A 57 20.28 -6.04 -7.19
C SER A 57 19.65 -5.61 -5.85
N LYS A 58 19.84 -6.37 -4.77
CA LYS A 58 19.32 -6.03 -3.43
C LYS A 58 19.84 -4.67 -2.89
N LYS A 59 20.88 -4.10 -3.51
CA LYS A 59 21.45 -2.79 -3.17
C LYS A 59 20.54 -1.64 -3.60
N ASP A 60 19.80 -1.79 -4.69
CA ASP A 60 18.95 -0.72 -5.26
C ASP A 60 17.70 -0.42 -4.43
N HIS A 61 17.45 -1.22 -3.39
CA HIS A 61 16.27 -1.07 -2.55
C HIS A 61 16.59 -0.93 -1.05
N GLN A 62 17.82 -0.57 -0.67
CA GLN A 62 18.22 -0.40 0.74
C GLN A 62 17.84 -1.64 1.59
N GLY A 63 18.00 -2.85 1.04
CA GLY A 63 17.59 -4.11 1.68
C GLY A 63 16.09 -4.39 1.72
N ARG A 64 15.25 -3.69 0.93
CA ARG A 64 13.80 -3.96 0.88
C ARG A 64 13.56 -5.30 0.20
N VAL A 65 13.07 -6.26 0.96
CA VAL A 65 12.52 -7.49 0.41
C VAL A 65 11.13 -7.16 -0.12
N ARG A 66 10.90 -7.42 -1.40
CA ARG A 66 9.59 -7.20 -1.99
C ARG A 66 8.68 -8.38 -1.68
N SER A 67 7.59 -8.13 -0.97
CA SER A 67 6.59 -9.15 -0.62
C SER A 67 5.73 -9.61 -1.81
N VAL A 68 5.65 -8.82 -2.89
CA VAL A 68 4.83 -9.14 -4.08
C VAL A 68 5.64 -8.94 -5.37
N PRO A 69 5.71 -9.90 -6.31
CA PRO A 69 6.40 -9.71 -7.59
C PRO A 69 5.78 -8.57 -8.43
N HIS A 70 6.53 -8.02 -9.40
CA HIS A 70 5.99 -7.05 -10.37
C HIS A 70 4.83 -7.71 -11.11
N GLN A 71 3.59 -7.42 -10.72
CA GLN A 71 2.43 -7.72 -11.55
C GLN A 71 2.32 -6.59 -12.58
N HIS A 72 2.21 -6.97 -13.86
CA HIS A 72 1.95 -6.01 -14.92
C HIS A 72 0.74 -5.16 -14.52
N ASN A 73 0.88 -3.83 -14.64
CA ASN A 73 -0.17 -2.86 -14.32
C ASN A 73 -0.41 -2.54 -12.82
N SER A 74 0.48 -2.90 -11.91
CA SER A 74 0.33 -2.63 -10.46
C SER A 74 1.14 -1.41 -9.98
N TRP A 75 0.46 -0.39 -9.45
CA TRP A 75 1.04 0.89 -9.03
C TRP A 75 0.93 1.09 -7.52
N ALA A 76 2.08 1.13 -6.83
CA ALA A 76 2.13 1.44 -5.40
C ALA A 76 1.61 2.86 -5.16
N THR A 77 0.56 2.96 -4.35
CA THR A 77 -0.22 4.17 -4.11
C THR A 77 -0.42 4.41 -2.63
N TYR A 78 -0.22 5.65 -2.18
CA TYR A 78 -0.52 6.06 -0.80
C TYR A 78 -0.76 7.57 -0.70
N VAL A 79 -1.47 7.98 0.34
CA VAL A 79 -1.86 9.38 0.62
C VAL A 79 -1.20 9.84 1.91
N TYR A 80 -0.65 11.06 1.91
CA TYR A 80 0.12 11.57 3.05
C TYR A 80 0.21 13.11 3.08
N CYS A 81 0.61 13.67 4.21
CA CYS A 81 1.01 15.08 4.34
C CYS A 81 2.53 15.16 4.48
N LYS A 82 3.19 16.08 3.76
CA LYS A 82 4.63 16.33 3.95
C LYS A 82 4.84 17.21 5.19
N VAL A 83 5.93 16.96 5.89
CA VAL A 83 6.40 17.82 6.98
C VAL A 83 7.88 18.07 6.78
N ASP A 84 8.32 19.31 6.84
CA ASP A 84 9.75 19.62 6.85
C ASP A 84 10.28 19.49 8.28
N LEU A 85 11.09 18.46 8.52
CA LEU A 85 11.69 18.17 9.81
C LEU A 85 13.19 18.47 9.86
N SER A 86 13.69 19.33 8.96
CA SER A 86 15.14 19.58 8.84
C SER A 86 15.77 20.06 10.14
N SER A 87 15.05 20.90 10.90
CA SER A 87 15.53 21.46 12.17
C SER A 87 15.56 20.38 13.28
N GLU A 88 14.53 19.54 13.33
CA GLU A 88 14.32 18.50 14.33
C GLU A 88 15.31 17.36 14.10
N VAL A 89 15.51 16.97 12.85
CA VAL A 89 16.52 16.00 12.42
C VAL A 89 17.91 16.48 12.85
N GLN A 90 18.25 17.75 12.64
CA GLN A 90 19.55 18.28 13.05
C GLN A 90 19.77 18.20 14.57
N LYS A 91 18.74 18.50 15.37
CA LYS A 91 18.80 18.38 16.84
C LYS A 91 18.95 16.91 17.29
N LEU A 92 18.32 15.99 16.56
CA LEU A 92 18.33 14.55 16.89
C LEU A 92 19.59 13.82 16.42
N LEU A 93 20.24 14.31 15.35
CA LEU A 93 21.38 13.68 14.69
C LEU A 93 22.47 13.13 15.64
N PRO A 94 22.88 13.84 16.72
CA PRO A 94 23.86 13.32 17.67
C PRO A 94 23.46 12.00 18.37
N HIS A 95 22.16 11.67 18.39
CA HIS A 95 21.60 10.52 19.10
C HIS A 95 21.27 9.33 18.18
N LEU A 96 21.28 9.54 16.85
CA LEU A 96 20.77 8.55 15.89
C LEU A 96 21.74 7.41 15.57
N LYS A 97 22.99 7.46 16.08
CA LYS A 97 24.00 6.37 15.98
C LYS A 97 24.10 5.80 14.56
N GLU A 98 23.82 4.51 14.39
CA GLU A 98 23.88 3.75 13.13
C GLU A 98 22.55 3.77 12.34
N ALA A 99 21.52 4.47 12.83
CA ALA A 99 20.25 4.55 12.13
C ALA A 99 20.37 5.39 10.86
N GLU A 100 19.72 4.94 9.79
CA GLU A 100 19.70 5.63 8.51
C GLU A 100 18.61 6.71 8.52
N LEU A 101 18.96 7.93 8.12
CA LEU A 101 18.03 9.05 8.01
C LEU A 101 17.08 8.88 6.83
N LEU A 102 15.82 9.31 7.00
CA LEU A 102 14.88 9.41 5.90
C LEU A 102 15.12 10.70 5.10
N PRO A 103 15.12 10.64 3.75
CA PRO A 103 15.29 11.83 2.90
C PRO A 103 14.04 12.72 2.84
N GLU A 104 12.85 12.17 3.08
CA GLU A 104 11.59 12.90 3.09
C GLU A 104 10.73 12.44 4.28
N HIS A 105 10.19 13.41 5.00
CA HIS A 105 9.37 13.18 6.18
C HIS A 105 7.90 13.45 5.85
N HIS A 106 7.04 12.55 6.32
CA HIS A 106 5.61 12.63 6.04
C HIS A 106 4.78 11.97 7.13
N ILE A 107 3.52 12.37 7.20
CA ILE A 107 2.48 11.75 8.01
C ILE A 107 1.54 11.00 7.07
N SER A 108 1.45 9.69 7.25
CA SER A 108 0.59 8.84 6.42
C SER A 108 -0.89 9.04 6.75
N LEU A 109 -1.72 9.15 5.71
CA LEU A 109 -3.19 9.17 5.80
C LEU A 109 -3.81 7.90 5.21
N SER A 110 -3.02 7.05 4.56
CA SER A 110 -3.44 5.75 4.06
C SER A 110 -2.34 4.70 4.22
N ARG A 111 -2.73 3.43 4.16
CA ARG A 111 -1.76 2.35 3.92
C ARG A 111 -1.19 2.45 2.49
N PRO A 112 0.02 1.93 2.24
CA PRO A 112 0.48 1.62 0.89
C PRO A 112 -0.40 0.54 0.27
N VAL A 113 -0.99 0.84 -0.88
CA VAL A 113 -1.87 -0.08 -1.62
C VAL A 113 -1.45 -0.16 -3.07
N TYR A 114 -1.86 -1.22 -3.77
CA TYR A 114 -1.62 -1.34 -5.20
C TYR A 114 -2.90 -1.05 -5.99
N LEU A 115 -2.83 -0.10 -6.92
CA LEU A 115 -3.90 0.24 -7.86
C LEU A 115 -3.52 -0.15 -9.28
N GLN A 116 -4.53 -0.42 -10.11
CA GLN A 116 -4.31 -0.61 -11.54
C GLN A 116 -4.19 0.73 -12.27
N LYS A 117 -3.43 0.80 -13.38
CA LYS A 117 -3.21 2.07 -14.12
C LYS A 117 -4.52 2.77 -14.50
N HIS A 118 -5.54 2.01 -14.90
CA HIS A 118 -6.83 2.57 -15.29
C HIS A 118 -7.59 3.23 -14.11
N GLN A 119 -7.25 2.86 -12.86
CA GLN A 119 -7.87 3.38 -11.65
C GLN A 119 -7.23 4.69 -11.16
N LEU A 120 -6.01 5.03 -11.60
CA LEU A 120 -5.23 6.12 -11.01
C LEU A 120 -5.92 7.49 -11.14
N ASN A 121 -6.46 7.78 -12.33
CA ASN A 121 -7.11 9.06 -12.61
C ASN A 121 -8.42 9.22 -11.82
N SER A 122 -9.25 8.19 -11.77
CA SER A 122 -10.49 8.22 -10.98
C SER A 122 -10.19 8.23 -9.48
N PHE A 123 -9.12 7.56 -9.03
CA PHE A 123 -8.73 7.53 -7.63
C PHE A 123 -8.28 8.91 -7.15
N LYS A 124 -7.36 9.56 -7.86
CA LYS A 124 -6.89 10.89 -7.48
C LYS A 124 -8.00 11.94 -7.51
N ALA A 125 -8.92 11.85 -8.47
CA ALA A 125 -10.10 12.72 -8.53
C ALA A 125 -11.03 12.48 -7.33
N ALA A 126 -11.23 11.22 -6.92
CA ALA A 126 -12.03 10.89 -5.75
C ALA A 126 -11.41 11.38 -4.44
N VAL A 127 -10.09 11.24 -4.25
CA VAL A 127 -9.38 11.79 -3.08
C VAL A 127 -9.50 13.32 -3.05
N ARG A 128 -9.25 14.00 -4.17
CA ARG A 128 -9.39 15.45 -4.27
C ARG A 128 -10.80 15.92 -3.94
N ALA A 129 -11.83 15.24 -4.45
CA ALA A 129 -13.21 15.56 -4.15
C ALA A 129 -13.56 15.35 -2.66
N SER A 130 -13.02 14.30 -2.03
CA SER A 130 -13.23 13.98 -0.61
C SER A 130 -12.63 15.03 0.33
N LEU A 131 -11.57 15.72 -0.10
CA LEU A 131 -10.84 16.73 0.68
C LEU A 131 -11.16 18.17 0.26
N ARG A 132 -12.17 18.40 -0.60
CA ARG A 132 -12.42 19.70 -1.23
C ARG A 132 -12.68 20.84 -0.23
N ASN A 133 -13.38 20.56 0.86
CA ASN A 133 -13.78 21.56 1.85
C ASN A 133 -12.91 21.50 3.11
N SER A 134 -11.72 20.91 2.98
CA SER A 134 -10.80 20.75 4.10
C SER A 134 -9.88 21.95 4.20
N SER A 135 -9.88 22.60 5.36
CA SER A 135 -8.99 23.74 5.62
C SER A 135 -7.60 23.29 6.03
N ARG A 136 -6.61 24.16 5.78
CA ARG A 136 -5.28 24.02 6.37
C ARG A 136 -5.35 24.03 7.89
N PHE A 137 -4.40 23.36 8.51
CA PHE A 137 -4.32 23.25 9.97
C PHE A 137 -2.88 23.14 10.43
N TYR A 138 -2.67 23.33 11.72
CA TYR A 138 -1.37 23.20 12.34
C TYR A 138 -1.26 21.86 13.07
N ILE A 139 -0.04 21.33 13.11
CA ILE A 139 0.31 20.16 13.91
C ILE A 139 1.46 20.50 14.85
N SER A 140 1.59 19.73 15.92
CA SER A 140 2.83 19.63 16.69
C SER A 140 3.02 18.20 17.17
N PHE A 141 4.26 17.84 17.45
CA PHE A 141 4.60 16.52 17.96
C PHE A 141 4.45 16.47 19.48
N ALA A 142 4.12 15.30 20.02
CA ALA A 142 4.00 15.08 21.46
C ALA A 142 5.21 14.32 22.02
N GLN A 143 5.67 13.30 21.29
CA GLN A 143 6.69 12.39 21.79
C GLN A 143 7.46 11.72 20.65
N VAL A 144 8.64 11.22 20.98
CA VAL A 144 9.39 10.29 20.14
C VAL A 144 8.90 8.87 20.45
N SER A 145 8.63 8.08 19.41
CA SER A 145 8.26 6.68 19.56
C SER A 145 9.00 5.79 18.56
N GLN A 146 9.03 4.50 18.87
CA GLN A 146 9.63 3.48 18.03
C GLN A 146 8.52 2.64 17.41
N LEU A 147 8.58 2.46 16.09
CA LEU A 147 7.59 1.70 15.34
C LEU A 147 8.29 0.68 14.45
N THR A 148 7.65 -0.45 14.23
CA THR A 148 8.13 -1.50 13.33
C THR A 148 7.09 -1.70 12.23
N ASN A 149 7.53 -1.95 10.99
CA ASN A 149 6.59 -2.19 9.89
C ASN A 149 5.82 -3.51 10.06
N ASP A 150 4.76 -3.67 9.27
CA ASP A 150 3.89 -4.85 9.28
C ASP A 150 4.66 -6.16 9.12
N GLU A 151 5.70 -6.18 8.27
CA GLU A 151 6.53 -7.38 8.05
C GLU A 151 7.64 -7.60 9.09
N LYS A 152 7.79 -6.70 10.08
CA LYS A 152 8.86 -6.75 11.10
C LYS A 152 10.27 -6.86 10.53
N THR A 153 10.50 -6.19 9.42
CA THR A 153 11.81 -6.16 8.73
C THR A 153 12.52 -4.81 8.87
N ARG A 154 11.83 -3.79 9.38
CA ARG A 154 12.33 -2.44 9.56
C ARG A 154 11.73 -1.81 10.81
N SER A 155 12.58 -1.20 11.60
CA SER A 155 12.20 -0.39 12.74
C SER A 155 12.50 1.08 12.44
N PHE A 156 11.68 1.96 12.99
CA PHE A 156 11.66 3.39 12.72
C PHE A 156 11.66 4.16 14.04
N LEU A 157 12.46 5.21 14.09
CA LEU A 157 12.31 6.27 15.09
C LEU A 157 11.36 7.32 14.51
N THR A 158 10.31 7.65 15.25
CA THR A 158 9.23 8.50 14.77
C THR A 158 8.85 9.57 15.76
N LEU A 159 8.27 10.68 15.28
CA LEU A 159 7.61 11.68 16.10
C LEU A 159 6.10 11.49 16.00
N GLU A 160 5.44 11.27 17.13
CA GLU A 160 3.99 11.11 17.19
C GLU A 160 3.27 12.45 17.28
N ILE A 161 2.12 12.53 16.63
CA ILE A 161 1.31 13.73 16.61
C ILE A 161 0.61 13.94 17.96
N GLY A 162 0.76 15.15 18.50
CA GLY A 162 -0.06 15.69 19.58
C GLY A 162 -1.14 16.60 19.03
N HIS A 163 -0.81 17.87 18.83
CA HIS A 163 -1.73 18.83 18.23
C HIS A 163 -2.00 18.51 16.76
N GLY A 164 -3.25 18.66 16.32
CA GLY A 164 -3.66 18.37 14.94
C GLY A 164 -4.14 16.93 14.70
N TYR A 165 -4.19 16.08 15.75
CA TYR A 165 -4.64 14.68 15.64
C TYR A 165 -6.07 14.57 15.08
N ASN A 166 -7.01 15.38 15.57
CA ASN A 166 -8.41 15.32 15.14
C ASN A 166 -8.57 15.70 13.67
N GLN A 167 -7.85 16.72 13.22
CA GLN A 167 -7.82 17.13 11.81
C GLN A 167 -7.25 16.02 10.93
N LEU A 168 -6.14 15.39 11.33
CA LEU A 168 -5.60 14.23 10.61
C LEU A 168 -6.58 13.05 10.62
N PHE A 169 -7.30 12.83 11.70
CA PHE A 169 -8.33 11.79 11.80
C PHE A 169 -9.49 12.04 10.83
N GLU A 170 -9.97 13.27 10.73
CA GLU A 170 -11.00 13.67 9.75
C GLU A 170 -10.53 13.45 8.31
N PHE A 171 -9.30 13.87 8.00
CA PHE A 171 -8.69 13.68 6.68
C PHE A 171 -8.51 12.20 6.34
N MET A 172 -7.96 11.42 7.28
CA MET A 172 -7.81 9.98 7.16
C MET A 172 -9.17 9.30 6.93
N THR A 173 -10.22 9.74 7.64
CA THR A 173 -11.57 9.21 7.44
C THR A 173 -12.11 9.53 6.03
N CYS A 174 -11.86 10.72 5.52
CA CYS A 174 -12.19 11.10 4.13
C CYS A 174 -11.43 10.25 3.10
N VAL A 175 -10.16 9.96 3.35
CA VAL A 175 -9.34 9.07 2.50
C VAL A 175 -9.81 7.62 2.60
N ASP A 176 -10.15 7.13 3.79
CA ASP A 176 -10.64 5.77 4.03
C ASP A 176 -11.97 5.50 3.30
N LYS A 177 -12.86 6.49 3.20
CA LYS A 177 -14.07 6.39 2.36
C LYS A 177 -13.71 6.09 0.90
N VAL A 178 -12.66 6.75 0.38
CA VAL A 178 -12.16 6.49 -0.98
C VAL A 178 -11.50 5.10 -1.04
N MET A 179 -10.66 4.73 -0.08
CA MET A 179 -10.04 3.40 -0.04
C MET A 179 -11.07 2.27 -0.09
N LYS A 180 -12.16 2.39 0.68
CA LYS A 180 -13.28 1.43 0.67
C LYS A 180 -13.93 1.32 -0.70
N ARG A 181 -14.19 2.44 -1.40
CA ARG A 181 -14.76 2.44 -2.75
C ARG A 181 -13.89 1.68 -3.77
N TYR A 182 -12.58 1.66 -3.56
CA TYR A 182 -11.63 0.93 -4.40
C TYR A 182 -11.30 -0.48 -3.87
N HIS A 183 -12.04 -0.96 -2.87
CA HIS A 183 -11.83 -2.27 -2.22
C HIS A 183 -10.39 -2.42 -1.69
N LYS A 184 -9.85 -1.34 -1.12
CA LYS A 184 -8.52 -1.29 -0.51
C LYS A 184 -8.62 -1.24 1.02
N PRO A 185 -7.59 -1.73 1.74
CA PRO A 185 -7.57 -1.64 3.18
C PRO A 185 -7.58 -0.18 3.64
N THR A 186 -8.32 0.08 4.71
CA THR A 186 -8.34 1.37 5.42
C THR A 186 -7.07 1.56 6.24
N PHE A 187 -6.94 2.74 6.85
CA PHE A 187 -5.83 3.06 7.74
C PHE A 187 -5.77 2.13 8.97
N TYR A 188 -4.61 2.12 9.63
CA TYR A 188 -4.35 1.33 10.84
C TYR A 188 -5.29 1.73 11.98
N GLN A 189 -5.65 0.74 12.81
CA GLN A 189 -6.56 0.90 13.94
C GLN A 189 -5.90 0.38 15.24
N PRO A 190 -5.82 1.19 16.30
CA PRO A 190 -6.15 2.62 16.34
C PRO A 190 -5.17 3.45 15.46
N PRO A 191 -5.60 4.60 14.92
CA PRO A 191 -4.73 5.43 14.10
C PRO A 191 -3.64 6.08 14.94
N ARG A 192 -2.38 5.81 14.58
CA ARG A 192 -1.18 6.41 15.18
C ARG A 192 -0.49 7.28 14.13
N PHE A 193 -0.84 8.56 14.10
CA PHE A 193 -0.20 9.50 13.19
C PHE A 193 1.19 9.85 13.70
N HIS A 194 2.17 9.73 12.80
CA HIS A 194 3.57 9.97 13.12
C HIS A 194 4.33 10.38 11.85
N ALA A 195 5.50 10.99 12.05
CA ALA A 195 6.49 11.21 11.02
C ALA A 195 7.76 10.42 11.35
N SER A 196 8.22 9.58 10.41
CA SER A 196 9.44 8.79 10.58
C SER A 196 10.68 9.60 10.26
N ILE A 197 11.68 9.58 11.14
CA ILE A 197 12.93 10.34 11.06
C ILE A 197 14.10 9.47 10.63
N ALA A 198 14.24 8.32 11.28
CA ALA A 198 15.32 7.39 11.05
C ALA A 198 14.79 5.96 11.03
N TRP A 199 15.54 5.05 10.41
CA TRP A 199 15.17 3.64 10.33
C TRP A 199 16.40 2.72 10.40
N SER A 200 16.16 1.45 10.72
CA SER A 200 17.19 0.39 10.68
C SER A 200 16.56 -0.96 10.29
N LEU A 201 17.37 -1.85 9.71
CA LEU A 201 17.03 -3.26 9.53
C LEU A 201 17.10 -4.06 10.84
N LYS A 202 17.84 -3.57 11.84
CA LYS A 202 17.97 -4.20 13.16
C LYS A 202 17.14 -3.42 14.17
N GLU A 203 16.15 -4.07 14.76
CA GLU A 203 15.27 -3.48 15.77
C GLU A 203 16.07 -2.92 16.96
N SER A 204 17.09 -3.66 17.41
CA SER A 204 17.97 -3.23 18.50
C SER A 204 18.71 -1.91 18.26
N THR A 205 18.96 -1.52 17.00
CA THR A 205 19.56 -0.23 16.68
C THR A 205 18.63 0.90 17.13
N ILE A 206 17.33 0.80 16.80
CA ILE A 206 16.32 1.82 17.14
C ILE A 206 16.00 1.76 18.64
N GLU A 207 15.87 0.57 19.22
CA GLU A 207 15.64 0.40 20.67
C GLU A 207 16.73 1.03 21.53
N SER A 208 17.97 1.01 21.05
CA SER A 208 19.11 1.60 21.75
C SER A 208 19.17 3.13 21.70
N ILE A 209 18.30 3.78 20.91
CA ILE A 209 18.25 5.24 20.80
C ILE A 209 17.49 5.78 22.01
N ASN A 210 18.20 6.55 22.83
CA ASN A 210 17.62 7.27 23.95
C ASN A 210 17.65 8.76 23.67
N ILE A 211 16.47 9.37 23.51
CA ILE A 211 16.33 10.81 23.30
C ILE A 211 16.07 11.48 24.66
N PRO A 212 16.90 12.47 25.06
CA PRO A 212 16.68 13.20 26.31
C PRO A 212 15.28 13.85 26.35
N PRO A 213 14.55 13.78 27.48
CA PRO A 213 13.22 14.37 27.59
C PRO A 213 13.17 15.86 27.23
N LYS A 214 14.20 16.62 27.63
CA LYS A 214 14.34 18.03 27.28
C LYS A 214 14.34 18.28 25.77
N LEU A 215 14.98 17.41 24.99
CA LEU A 215 15.00 17.53 23.53
C LEU A 215 13.63 17.21 22.93
N THR A 216 12.93 16.21 23.48
CA THR A 216 11.54 15.91 23.09
C THR A 216 10.62 17.09 23.38
N GLU A 217 10.76 17.75 24.53
CA GLU A 217 10.00 18.96 24.88
C GLU A 217 10.33 20.15 23.98
N GLU A 218 11.57 20.29 23.52
CA GLU A 218 11.97 21.31 22.56
C GLU A 218 11.32 21.07 21.19
N ILE A 219 11.35 19.83 20.68
CA ILE A 219 10.69 19.45 19.42
C ILE A 219 9.17 19.61 19.51
N ALA A 220 8.57 19.33 20.68
CA ALA A 220 7.13 19.45 20.87
C ALA A 220 6.60 20.90 20.80
N LYS A 221 7.49 21.90 20.93
CA LYS A 221 7.15 23.33 20.77
C LYS A 221 7.08 23.76 19.32
N ASP A 222 7.72 23.02 18.42
CA ASP A 222 7.74 23.34 17.00
C ASP A 222 6.36 23.04 16.38
N VAL A 223 5.87 23.97 15.56
CA VAL A 223 4.54 23.91 14.95
C VAL A 223 4.67 23.91 13.43
N PHE A 224 3.96 23.00 12.78
CA PHE A 224 4.04 22.81 11.33
C PHE A 224 2.68 23.07 10.69
N ASN A 225 2.68 23.85 9.61
CA ASN A 225 1.47 24.12 8.83
C ASN A 225 1.27 23.01 7.78
N ILE A 226 0.08 22.41 7.77
CA ILE A 226 -0.35 21.46 6.75
C ILE A 226 -1.30 22.19 5.80
N ASP A 227 -0.79 22.52 4.62
CA ASP A 227 -1.52 23.20 3.53
C ASP A 227 -1.80 22.29 2.33
N LYS A 228 -1.25 21.07 2.34
CA LYS A 228 -1.22 20.15 1.20
C LYS A 228 -1.37 18.70 1.62
N VAL A 229 -2.10 17.95 0.81
CA VAL A 229 -2.15 16.49 0.84
C VAL A 229 -1.57 15.95 -0.46
N TYR A 230 -0.72 14.93 -0.35
CA TYR A 230 0.01 14.33 -1.46
C TYR A 230 -0.54 12.93 -1.74
N ILE A 231 -0.65 12.59 -3.02
CA ILE A 231 -0.99 11.25 -3.49
C ILE A 231 0.17 10.76 -4.34
N LYS A 232 0.94 9.80 -3.81
CA LYS A 232 1.99 9.12 -4.59
C LYS A 232 1.37 7.93 -5.29
N MET A 233 1.58 7.80 -6.59
CA MET A 233 1.14 6.66 -7.42
C MET A 233 2.30 6.24 -8.32
N GLY A 234 3.15 5.32 -7.85
CA GLY A 234 4.41 4.99 -8.51
C GLY A 234 5.32 6.22 -8.63
N HIS A 235 5.69 6.61 -9.85
CA HIS A 235 6.45 7.84 -10.08
C HIS A 235 5.58 9.11 -10.08
N ILE A 236 4.26 8.97 -10.28
CA ILE A 236 3.32 10.09 -10.34
C ILE A 236 3.10 10.65 -8.94
N LEU A 237 3.12 11.98 -8.82
CA LEU A 237 2.78 12.71 -7.60
C LEU A 237 1.68 13.70 -7.92
N GLU A 238 0.55 13.60 -7.21
CA GLU A 238 -0.56 14.56 -7.28
C GLU A 238 -0.61 15.33 -5.95
N ILE A 239 -0.97 16.62 -6.03
CA ILE A 239 -1.05 17.52 -4.86
C ILE A 239 -2.46 18.09 -4.77
N VAL A 240 -3.06 17.94 -3.59
CA VAL A 240 -4.34 18.56 -3.21
C VAL A 240 -4.02 19.72 -2.27
N LEU A 241 -4.33 20.95 -2.70
CA LEU A 241 -4.21 22.14 -1.87
C LEU A 241 -5.41 22.22 -0.92
N LEU A 242 -5.15 22.64 0.32
CA LEU A 242 -6.17 22.92 1.33
C LEU A 242 -6.47 24.42 1.37
N GLU A 243 -7.68 24.78 1.80
CA GLU A 243 -8.16 26.17 1.88
C GLU A 243 -7.65 26.90 3.15
#